data_AF-A0A1W1XWG0-F1
#
_entry.id   AF-A0A1W1XWG0-F1
#
_cell.length_a   1.000
_cell.length_b   1.000
_cell.length_c   1.000
_cell.angle_alpha   90.00
_cell.angle_beta   90.00
_cell.angle_gamma   90.00
#
_symmetry.space_group_name_H-M   'P 1'
#
loop_
_entity.id
_entity.type
_entity.pdbx_description
1 polymer ?
#
loop_
_entity_poly.entity_id
_entity_poly.type
_entity_poly.pdbx_seq_one_letter_code
_entity_poly.pdbx_strand_id
1 'polypeptide(L)'
;MKLRYMVEYALRGRIREPRYEPVGVWVQGPGPGLDLVIEFLPGNTEARKEAEWIVNRLVENDVRTFPDDFLAYHQASLSPYRSMRGPVFEADEYPSAARPAPAPSSIVSR
;
A
#
# COMPACT_ATOMS: atom_id res chain seq x y z
N MET A 1 -11.53 -14.96 5.68
CA MET A 1 -10.81 -14.73 4.41
C MET A 1 -9.85 -13.61 4.73
N LYS A 2 -8.55 -13.91 4.77
CA LYS A 2 -7.57 -12.97 5.29
C LYS A 2 -7.01 -12.12 4.17
N LEU A 3 -7.26 -10.81 4.24
CA LEU A 3 -6.61 -9.83 3.38
C LEU A 3 -5.35 -9.34 4.08
N ARG A 4 -4.26 -9.20 3.33
CA ARG A 4 -3.00 -8.63 3.83
C ARG A 4 -2.89 -7.21 3.33
N TYR A 5 -2.61 -6.28 4.23
CA TYR A 5 -2.55 -4.86 3.92
C TYR A 5 -1.17 -4.32 4.25
N MET A 6 -0.69 -3.40 3.42
CA MET A 6 0.53 -2.63 3.65
C MET A 6 0.27 -1.17 3.27
N VAL A 7 0.47 -0.26 4.22
CA VAL A 7 0.39 1.18 3.94
C VAL A 7 1.74 1.69 3.44
N GLU A 8 1.72 2.41 2.33
CA GLU A 8 2.88 3.10 1.80
C GLU A 8 2.92 4.53 2.33
N TYR A 9 4.08 4.95 2.82
CA TYR A 9 4.32 6.29 3.33
C TYR A 9 5.42 6.98 2.52
N ALA A 10 5.19 8.25 2.20
CA ALA A 10 6.21 9.10 1.61
C ALA A 10 6.82 10.03 2.67
N LEU A 11 8.11 10.30 2.53
CA LEU A 11 8.76 11.34 3.31
C LEU A 11 8.35 12.72 2.78
N ARG A 12 7.69 13.50 3.65
CA ARG A 12 7.26 14.87 3.42
C ARG A 12 7.90 15.79 4.46
N GLY A 13 7.81 17.11 4.24
CA GLY A 13 8.35 18.11 5.16
C GLY A 13 9.80 18.50 4.87
N ARG A 14 10.33 19.40 5.70
CA ARG A 14 11.72 19.90 5.57
C ARG A 14 12.67 18.91 6.21
N ILE A 15 13.94 18.94 5.80
CA ILE A 15 15.02 18.07 6.34
C ILE A 15 15.10 18.09 7.89
N ARG A 16 14.75 19.22 8.52
CA ARG A 16 14.78 19.40 9.98
C ARG A 16 13.53 18.88 10.70
N GLU A 17 12.46 18.60 9.97
CA GLU A 17 11.22 18.05 10.51
C GLU A 17 10.58 17.10 9.47
N PRO A 18 11.23 15.96 9.20
CA PRO A 18 10.71 14.97 8.27
C PRO A 18 9.44 14.33 8.84
N ARG A 19 8.40 14.20 8.02
CA ARG A 19 7.13 13.56 8.37
C ARG A 19 6.83 12.46 7.37
N TYR A 20 6.55 11.27 7.86
CA TYR A 20 6.06 10.19 7.03
C TYR A 20 4.54 10.29 6.95
N GLU A 21 4.04 10.57 5.74
CA GLU A 21 2.61 10.69 5.49
C GLU A 21 2.14 9.49 4.65
N PRO A 22 0.98 8.89 4.99
CA PRO A 22 0.44 7.79 4.19
C PRO A 22 0.08 8.33 2.80
N VAL A 23 0.51 7.61 1.77
CA VAL A 23 0.28 7.99 0.36
C VAL A 23 -0.55 6.96 -0.40
N GLY A 24 -0.55 5.71 0.04
CA GLY A 24 -1.30 4.65 -0.59
C GLY A 24 -1.37 3.38 0.23
N VAL A 25 -2.12 2.41 -0.26
CA VAL A 25 -2.31 1.10 0.34
C VAL A 25 -2.15 0.02 -0.72
N TRP A 26 -1.49 -1.06 -0.32
CA TRP A 26 -1.37 -2.29 -1.08
C TRP A 26 -2.16 -3.36 -0.34
N VAL A 27 -3.02 -4.08 -1.06
CA VAL A 27 -3.88 -5.13 -0.51
C VAL A 27 -3.68 -6.39 -1.32
N GLN A 28 -3.24 -7.46 -0.65
CA GLN A 28 -3.12 -8.78 -1.25
C GLN A 28 -4.31 -9.64 -0.81
N GLY A 29 -4.98 -10.20 -1.81
CA GLY A 29 -6.08 -11.15 -1.68
C GLY A 29 -5.65 -12.52 -1.17
N PRO A 30 -6.58 -13.33 -0.61
CA PRO A 30 -6.31 -14.69 -0.16
C PRO A 30 -6.23 -15.71 -1.32
N GLY A 31 -6.54 -15.28 -2.55
CA GLY A 31 -6.57 -16.17 -3.71
C GLY A 31 -5.16 -16.53 -4.19
N PRO A 32 -4.96 -17.71 -4.82
CA PRO A 32 -3.67 -18.11 -5.37
C PRO A 32 -3.26 -17.29 -6.60
N GLY A 33 -4.10 -16.37 -7.07
CA GLY A 33 -3.87 -15.57 -8.27
C GLY A 33 -3.21 -14.22 -7.99
N LEU A 34 -3.25 -13.37 -9.01
CA LEU A 34 -2.76 -11.99 -8.97
C LEU A 34 -3.82 -11.06 -8.37
N ASP A 35 -4.24 -11.35 -7.14
CA ASP A 35 -5.24 -10.55 -6.41
C ASP A 35 -4.53 -9.46 -5.62
N LEU A 36 -4.13 -8.39 -6.32
CA LEU A 36 -3.44 -7.25 -5.76
C LEU A 36 -4.22 -5.97 -6.08
N VAL A 37 -4.69 -5.29 -5.05
CA VAL A 37 -5.33 -3.97 -5.16
C VAL A 37 -4.36 -2.93 -4.61
N ILE A 38 -4.08 -1.91 -5.43
CA ILE A 38 -3.18 -0.81 -5.05
C ILE A 38 -3.93 0.50 -5.25
N GLU A 39 -4.05 1.29 -4.20
CA GLU A 39 -4.78 2.56 -4.22
C GLU A 39 -3.92 3.67 -3.63
N PHE A 40 -3.88 4.83 -4.29
CA PHE A 40 -3.09 5.99 -3.86
C PHE A 40 -3.97 7.22 -3.65
N LEU A 41 -3.72 7.93 -2.55
CA LEU A 41 -4.35 9.21 -2.26
C LEU A 41 -4.05 10.24 -3.38
N PRO A 42 -4.98 11.17 -3.66
CA PRO A 42 -4.80 12.22 -4.67
C PRO A 42 -3.48 12.98 -4.47
N GLY A 43 -2.81 13.35 -5.56
CA GLY A 43 -1.55 14.10 -5.53
C GLY A 43 -0.27 13.25 -5.41
N ASN A 44 -0.39 11.92 -5.26
CA ASN A 44 0.75 11.00 -5.20
C ASN A 44 1.03 10.30 -6.54
N THR A 45 0.99 11.06 -7.64
CA THR A 45 1.13 10.54 -9.02
C THR A 45 2.43 9.76 -9.25
N GLU A 46 3.54 10.22 -8.68
CA GLU A 46 4.83 9.53 -8.84
C GLU A 46 4.84 8.18 -8.12
N ALA A 47 4.31 8.09 -6.90
CA ALA A 47 4.18 6.83 -6.18
C ALA A 47 3.26 5.84 -6.94
N ARG A 48 2.18 6.35 -7.54
CA ARG A 48 1.29 5.57 -8.41
C ARG A 48 2.03 5.02 -9.63
N LYS A 49 2.78 5.87 -10.35
CA LYS A 49 3.57 5.43 -11.51
C LYS A 49 4.61 4.38 -11.15
N GLU A 50 5.29 4.54 -10.01
CA GLU A 50 6.24 3.54 -9.52
C GLU A 50 5.55 2.20 -9.25
N ALA A 51 4.38 2.21 -8.62
CA ALA A 51 3.58 1.00 -8.41
C ALA A 51 3.13 0.36 -9.73
N GLU A 52 2.66 1.16 -10.69
CA GLU A 52 2.30 0.69 -12.04
C GLU A 52 3.50 0.04 -12.74
N TRP A 53 4.71 0.61 -12.63
CA TRP A 53 5.93 -0.02 -13.17
C TRP A 53 6.25 -1.36 -12.51
N ILE A 54 6.02 -1.49 -11.21
CA ILE A 54 6.21 -2.75 -10.49
C ILE A 54 5.21 -3.80 -11.00
N VAL A 55 3.94 -3.43 -11.12
CA VAL A 55 2.90 -4.30 -11.68
C VAL A 55 3.23 -4.72 -13.11
N ASN A 56 3.61 -3.77 -13.97
CA ASN A 56 3.98 -4.06 -15.35
C ASN A 56 5.16 -5.03 -15.42
N ARG A 57 6.20 -4.84 -14.60
CA ARG A 57 7.33 -5.77 -14.53
C ARG A 57 6.89 -7.17 -14.11
N LEU A 58 5.96 -7.30 -13.18
CA LEU A 58 5.44 -8.61 -12.75
C LEU A 58 4.69 -9.31 -13.89
N VAL A 59 3.85 -8.55 -14.61
CA VAL A 59 3.15 -9.02 -15.81
C VAL A 59 4.13 -9.44 -16.92
N GLU A 60 5.15 -8.64 -17.20
CA GLU A 60 6.19 -8.92 -18.19
C GLU A 60 7.00 -10.18 -17.89
N ASN A 61 7.13 -10.55 -16.61
CA ASN A 61 7.82 -11.77 -16.17
C ASN A 61 6.88 -13.00 -16.10
N ASP A 62 5.67 -12.92 -16.65
CA ASP A 62 4.63 -13.97 -16.63
C ASP A 62 4.33 -14.47 -15.20
N VAL A 63 4.40 -13.58 -14.20
CA VAL A 63 3.98 -13.90 -12.83
C VAL A 63 2.47 -14.05 -12.82
N ARG A 64 1.97 -15.23 -12.42
CA ARG A 64 0.53 -15.52 -12.38
C ARG A 64 -0.02 -15.71 -10.98
N THR A 65 0.87 -15.89 -10.01
CA THR A 65 0.54 -16.16 -8.61
C THR A 65 1.50 -15.35 -7.73
N PHE A 66 0.97 -14.75 -6.66
CA PHE A 66 1.84 -14.13 -5.66
C PHE A 66 2.08 -15.10 -4.51
N PRO A 67 3.34 -15.23 -4.06
CA PRO A 67 3.64 -15.83 -2.77
C PRO A 67 2.90 -15.09 -1.64
N ASP A 68 2.57 -15.81 -0.58
CA ASP A 68 1.89 -15.26 0.58
C ASP A 68 2.68 -14.13 1.28
N ASP A 69 4.01 -14.15 1.12
CA ASP A 69 4.96 -13.20 1.69
C ASP A 69 5.32 -12.04 0.74
N PHE A 70 4.62 -11.91 -0.40
CA PHE A 70 4.91 -10.86 -1.39
C PHE A 70 4.99 -9.46 -0.77
N LEU A 71 4.00 -9.07 0.06
CA LEU A 71 4.02 -7.75 0.70
C LEU A 71 5.17 -7.59 1.69
N ALA A 72 5.58 -8.66 2.38
CA ALA A 72 6.72 -8.64 3.30
C ALA A 72 8.05 -8.51 2.53
N TYR A 73 8.21 -9.27 1.46
CA TYR A 73 9.34 -9.13 0.54
C TYR A 73 9.40 -7.73 -0.07
N HIS A 74 8.23 -7.21 -0.49
CA HIS A 74 8.10 -5.87 -1.03
C HIS A 74 8.51 -4.83 0.01
N GLN A 75 8.03 -4.93 1.25
CA GLN A 75 8.42 -4.07 2.36
C GLN A 75 9.95 -4.05 2.56
N ALA A 76 10.59 -5.23 2.59
CA ALA A 76 12.02 -5.37 2.83
C ALA A 76 12.90 -4.86 1.67
N SER A 77 12.39 -4.89 0.44
CA SER A 77 13.14 -4.45 -0.75
C SER A 77 13.35 -2.93 -0.85
N LEU A 78 12.70 -2.14 -0.01
CA LEU A 78 12.72 -0.68 -0.11
C LEU A 78 13.88 -0.05 0.68
N SER A 79 14.61 0.87 0.03
CA SER A 79 15.68 1.62 0.67
C SER A 79 15.12 2.62 1.70
N PRO A 80 15.64 2.66 2.95
CA PRO A 80 15.10 3.46 4.04
C PRO A 80 15.14 4.98 3.81
N TYR A 81 15.84 5.44 2.77
CA TYR A 81 15.99 6.86 2.44
C TYR A 81 14.95 7.40 1.45
N ARG A 82 14.13 6.54 0.83
CA ARG A 82 13.18 6.95 -0.24
C ARG A 82 11.74 7.07 0.26
N SER A 83 11.27 6.07 0.99
CA SER A 83 9.91 5.95 1.51
C SER A 83 9.93 5.01 2.73
N MET A 84 8.81 4.94 3.45
CA MET A 84 8.62 3.92 4.49
C MET A 84 7.40 3.09 4.13
N ARG A 85 7.52 1.76 4.23
CA ARG A 85 6.39 0.85 4.11
C ARG A 85 6.01 0.38 5.50
N GLY A 86 4.74 0.60 5.87
CA GLY A 86 4.20 0.22 7.16
C GLY A 86 4.24 -1.29 7.37
N PRO A 87 4.04 -1.76 8.62
CA PRO A 87 3.95 -3.18 8.91
C PRO A 87 2.81 -3.80 8.10
N VAL A 88 3.05 -5.02 7.62
CA VAL A 88 1.99 -5.82 6.98
C VAL A 88 1.05 -6.33 8.06
N PHE A 89 -0.25 -6.07 7.92
CA PHE A 89 -1.27 -6.55 8.85
C PHE A 89 -2.27 -7.47 8.13
N GLU A 90 -2.63 -8.57 8.78
CA GLU A 90 -3.72 -9.44 8.36
C GLU A 90 -5.02 -8.94 8.99
N ALA A 91 -6.05 -8.71 8.17
CA ALA A 91 -7.37 -8.41 8.69
C ALA A 91 -8.43 -9.33 8.07
N ASP A 92 -9.32 -9.83 8.93
CA ASP A 92 -10.52 -10.58 8.54
C ASP A 92 -11.76 -9.68 8.38
N GLU A 93 -11.68 -8.38 8.76
CA GLU A 93 -12.83 -7.52 9.06
C GLU A 93 -13.20 -6.49 7.97
N TYR A 94 -12.62 -6.55 6.77
CA TYR A 94 -13.03 -5.65 5.68
C TYR A 94 -13.35 -6.43 4.41
N PRO A 95 -14.60 -6.95 4.28
CA PRO A 95 -15.05 -7.53 3.03
C PRO A 95 -15.22 -6.38 2.02
N SER A 96 -14.38 -6.39 0.99
CA SER A 96 -14.40 -5.56 -0.23
C SER A 96 -13.75 -4.17 -0.17
N ALA A 97 -12.97 -3.88 -1.22
CA ALA A 97 -12.50 -2.56 -1.64
C ALA A 97 -13.63 -1.61 -2.12
N ALA A 98 -14.89 -1.90 -1.78
CA ALA A 98 -16.06 -1.18 -2.23
C ALA A 98 -16.71 -0.34 -1.11
N ARG A 99 -15.91 0.34 -0.29
CA ARG A 99 -16.38 1.53 0.46
C ARG A 99 -15.21 2.25 1.13
N PRO A 100 -14.98 3.55 0.86
CA PRO A 100 -14.27 4.36 1.84
C PRO A 100 -15.13 4.43 3.11
N ALA A 101 -14.54 4.07 4.25
CA ALA A 101 -15.18 4.27 5.56
C ALA A 101 -15.47 5.76 5.79
N PRO A 102 -16.58 6.12 6.45
CA PRO A 102 -16.82 7.51 6.83
C PRO A 102 -15.72 7.99 7.78
N ALA A 103 -15.20 9.20 7.51
CA ALA A 103 -14.14 9.83 8.29
C ALA A 103 -14.47 9.83 9.80
N PRO A 104 -13.48 9.63 10.69
CA PRO A 104 -13.70 9.68 12.12
C PRO A 104 -14.24 11.07 12.51
N SER A 105 -15.42 11.10 13.14
CA SER A 105 -16.16 12.30 13.56
C SER A 105 -15.52 13.04 14.74
N SER A 106 -14.19 13.21 14.73
CA SER A 106 -13.44 13.83 15.84
C SER A 106 -12.91 15.24 15.54
N ILE A 107 -13.18 15.80 14.35
CA ILE A 107 -12.81 17.20 14.04
C ILE A 107 -14.10 18.00 13.76
N VAL A 108 -14.93 18.10 14.80
CA VAL A 108 -15.72 19.32 15.06
C VAL A 108 -15.68 19.52 16.58
N SER A 109 -14.73 20.32 17.04
CA SER A 109 -14.88 21.08 18.28
C SER A 109 -13.92 22.26 18.28
N ARG A 110 -14.57 23.44 18.19
CA ARG A 110 -14.10 24.83 18.37
C ARG A 110 -13.51 25.53 17.16
#